data_AF-A0A7X3MD53-F1
#
_entry.id   AF-A0A7X3MD53-F1
#
_cell.length_a   1.000
_cell.length_b   1.000
_cell.length_c   1.000
_cell.angle_alpha   90.00
_cell.angle_beta   90.00
_cell.angle_gamma   90.00
#
_symmetry.space_group_name_H-M   'P 1'
#
loop_
_entity.id
_entity.type
_entity.pdbx_description
1 polymer ?
#
loop_
_entity_poly.entity_id
_entity_poly.type
_entity_poly.pdbx_seq_one_letter_code
_entity_poly.pdbx_strand_id
1 'polypeptide(L)'
;MSRQRSMKVIENSEYVTIGELVRLSNVRYSTLKYYTEEGMLPFEQAEENLTRRYKREQSISQIQKIKALRQEGKSISEIKAALKIDFF
;
A
#
# COMPACT_ATOMS: atom_id res chain seq x y z
N MET A 1 -17.52 4.38 -13.75
CA MET A 1 -16.20 3.76 -13.52
C MET A 1 -15.24 4.31 -14.56
N SER A 2 -14.13 4.95 -14.16
CA SER A 2 -13.11 5.32 -15.16
C SER A 2 -12.51 4.04 -15.75
N ARG A 3 -12.13 4.09 -17.02
CA ARG A 3 -11.45 2.97 -17.68
C ARG A 3 -10.18 2.63 -16.92
N GLN A 4 -9.92 1.33 -16.72
CA GLN A 4 -8.68 0.85 -16.11
C GLN A 4 -7.47 1.40 -16.89
N ARG A 5 -6.52 2.04 -16.18
CA ARG A 5 -5.30 2.58 -16.77
C ARG A 5 -4.38 1.46 -17.27
N SER A 6 -3.61 1.71 -18.34
CA SER A 6 -2.63 0.74 -18.85
C SER A 6 -1.43 0.57 -17.90
N MET A 7 -0.68 -0.53 -18.02
CA MET A 7 0.53 -0.78 -17.21
C MET A 7 1.55 0.36 -17.34
N LYS A 8 1.84 0.79 -18.57
CA LYS A 8 2.75 1.91 -18.84
C LYS A 8 2.33 3.20 -18.13
N VAL A 9 1.04 3.51 -18.07
CA VAL A 9 0.56 4.72 -17.38
C VAL A 9 0.73 4.60 -15.87
N ILE A 10 0.40 3.46 -15.28
CA ILE A 10 0.52 3.29 -13.82
C ILE A 10 1.98 3.25 -13.37
N GLU A 11 2.88 2.68 -14.17
CA GLU A 11 4.33 2.63 -13.89
C GLU A 11 4.98 4.02 -13.91
N ASN A 12 4.48 4.94 -14.74
CA ASN A 12 5.00 6.31 -14.84
C ASN A 12 4.22 7.32 -13.97
N SER A 13 3.21 6.87 -13.22
CA SER A 13 2.43 7.75 -12.33
C SER A 13 3.10 7.91 -10.98
N GLU A 14 3.10 9.14 -10.44
CA GLU A 14 3.51 9.38 -9.05
C GLU A 14 2.50 8.74 -8.07
N TYR A 15 1.20 8.94 -8.31
CA TYR A 15 0.13 8.41 -7.48
C TYR A 15 -0.66 7.30 -8.17
N VAL A 16 -1.00 6.29 -7.37
CA VAL A 16 -1.76 5.11 -7.79
C VAL A 16 -2.88 4.81 -6.80
N THR A 17 -3.90 4.08 -7.26
CA THR A 17 -4.95 3.52 -6.41
C THR A 17 -4.51 2.19 -5.81
N ILE A 18 -5.22 1.71 -4.79
CA ILE A 18 -4.99 0.37 -4.23
C ILE A 18 -5.11 -0.74 -5.29
N GLY A 19 -6.06 -0.64 -6.23
CA GLY A 19 -6.22 -1.61 -7.31
C GLY A 19 -5.05 -1.62 -8.29
N GLU A 20 -4.37 -0.50 -8.45
CA GLU A 20 -3.16 -0.40 -9.27
C GLU A 20 -1.93 -0.90 -8.51
N LEU A 21 -1.85 -0.67 -7.19
CA LEU A 21 -0.84 -1.33 -6.35
C LEU A 21 -0.94 -2.84 -6.39
N VAL A 22 -2.16 -3.42 -6.42
CA VAL A 22 -2.35 -4.87 -6.64
C VAL A 22 -1.66 -5.32 -7.91
N ARG A 23 -1.87 -4.60 -9.02
CA ARG A 23 -1.28 -4.93 -10.33
C ARG A 23 0.24 -4.75 -10.36
N LEU A 24 0.76 -3.72 -9.68
CA LEU A 24 2.19 -3.42 -9.64
C LEU A 24 2.98 -4.36 -8.70
N SER A 25 2.37 -4.77 -7.58
CA SER A 25 3.07 -5.53 -6.52
C SER A 25 2.76 -7.03 -6.51
N ASN A 26 1.76 -7.45 -7.28
CA ASN A 26 1.18 -8.79 -7.23
C ASN A 26 0.78 -9.23 -5.80
N VAL A 27 0.38 -8.27 -4.97
CA VAL A 27 -0.17 -8.51 -3.63
C VAL A 27 -1.69 -8.46 -3.68
N ARG A 28 -2.35 -9.39 -2.99
CA ARG A 28 -3.80 -9.46 -2.95
C ARG A 28 -4.40 -8.15 -2.42
N TYR A 29 -5.49 -7.69 -3.04
CA TYR A 29 -6.22 -6.49 -2.64
C TYR A 29 -6.52 -6.43 -1.14
N SER A 30 -7.05 -7.52 -0.58
CA SER A 30 -7.41 -7.59 0.84
C SER A 30 -6.21 -7.40 1.77
N THR A 31 -5.03 -7.88 1.38
CA THR A 31 -3.80 -7.69 2.14
C THR A 31 -3.37 -6.23 2.13
N LEU A 32 -3.41 -5.57 0.96
CA LEU A 32 -3.11 -4.13 0.89
C LEU A 32 -4.13 -3.30 1.66
N LYS A 33 -5.43 -3.66 1.57
CA LYS A 33 -6.50 -2.99 2.34
C LYS A 33 -6.22 -3.10 3.84
N TYR A 34 -5.92 -4.32 4.29
CA TYR A 34 -5.56 -4.58 5.68
C TYR A 34 -4.34 -3.77 6.12
N TYR A 35 -3.26 -3.73 5.32
CA TYR A 35 -2.09 -2.93 5.66
C TYR A 35 -2.38 -1.43 5.72
N THR A 36 -3.27 -0.92 4.87
CA THR A 36 -3.72 0.47 4.95
C THR A 36 -4.54 0.73 6.22
N GLU A 37 -5.46 -0.18 6.58
CA GLU A 37 -6.29 -0.06 7.79
C GLU A 37 -5.47 -0.15 9.08
N GLU A 38 -4.38 -0.91 9.05
CA GLU A 38 -3.38 -1.01 10.13
C GLU A 38 -2.37 0.15 10.12
N GLY A 39 -2.55 1.17 9.27
CA GLY A 39 -1.66 2.33 9.18
C GLY A 39 -0.28 2.06 8.56
N MET A 40 -0.03 0.85 8.06
CA MET A 40 1.27 0.41 7.52
C MET A 40 1.56 0.89 6.10
N LEU A 41 0.53 1.30 5.35
CA LEU A 41 0.65 1.90 4.03
C LEU A 41 0.16 3.34 4.04
N PRO A 42 1.07 4.33 3.97
CA PRO A 42 0.71 5.73 3.88
C PRO A 42 -0.10 6.02 2.61
N PHE A 43 -1.11 6.87 2.74
CA PHE A 43 -1.94 7.33 1.64
C PHE A 43 -2.38 8.79 1.85
N GLU A 44 -2.74 9.43 0.75
CA GLU A 44 -3.36 10.74 0.72
C GLU A 44 -4.84 10.60 0.35
N GLN A 45 -5.68 11.35 1.04
CA GLN A 45 -7.13 11.34 0.85
C GLN A 45 -7.67 12.72 1.20
N ALA A 46 -8.34 13.37 0.25
CA ALA A 46 -8.88 14.70 0.46
C ALA A 46 -10.09 14.70 1.42
N GLU A 47 -10.95 13.68 1.32
CA GLU A 47 -12.12 13.49 2.20
C GLU A 47 -12.38 12.01 2.44
N GLU A 48 -12.99 11.66 3.57
CA GLU A 48 -13.20 10.28 4.05
C GLU A 48 -13.83 9.33 3.02
N ASN A 49 -14.71 9.83 2.16
CA ASN A 49 -15.44 9.04 1.15
C ASN A 49 -14.78 9.04 -0.23
N LEU A 50 -13.65 9.74 -0.41
CA LEU A 50 -12.94 9.81 -1.68
C LEU A 50 -11.91 8.69 -1.83
N THR A 51 -11.48 8.43 -3.06
CA THR A 51 -10.49 7.37 -3.32
C THR A 51 -9.12 7.73 -2.74
N ARG A 52 -8.61 6.86 -1.86
CA ARG A 52 -7.22 6.94 -1.35
C ARG A 52 -6.19 6.86 -2.48
N ARG A 53 -5.15 7.68 -2.41
CA ARG A 53 -4.03 7.74 -3.35
C ARG A 53 -2.72 7.40 -2.65
N TYR A 54 -1.91 6.59 -3.32
CA TYR A 54 -0.66 6.07 -2.77
C TYR A 54 0.50 6.54 -3.64
N LYS A 55 1.57 7.05 -3.02
CA LYS A 55 2.82 7.36 -3.72
C LYS A 55 3.45 6.05 -4.20
N ARG A 56 3.48 5.83 -5.51
CA ARG A 56 3.82 4.54 -6.14
C ARG A 56 5.12 3.96 -5.61
N GLU A 57 6.22 4.71 -5.71
CA GLU A 57 7.55 4.20 -5.36
C GLU A 57 7.68 3.92 -3.86
N GLN A 58 7.21 4.85 -3.04
CA GLN A 58 7.21 4.70 -1.58
C GLN A 58 6.37 3.49 -1.16
N SER A 59 5.15 3.35 -1.69
CA SER A 59 4.26 2.24 -1.34
C SER A 59 4.80 0.90 -1.81
N ILE A 60 5.41 0.82 -3.00
CA ILE A 60 6.02 -0.43 -3.48
C ILE A 60 7.19 -0.85 -2.57
N SER A 61 8.08 0.09 -2.23
CA SER A 61 9.20 -0.17 -1.31
C SER A 61 8.70 -0.63 0.07
N GLN A 62 7.67 0.05 0.60
CA GLN A 62 7.03 -0.31 1.86
C GLN A 62 6.39 -1.71 1.82
N ILE A 63 5.67 -2.05 0.74
CA ILE A 63 5.07 -3.39 0.55
C ILE A 63 6.15 -4.48 0.53
N GLN A 64 7.27 -4.24 -0.17
CA GLN A 64 8.40 -5.17 -0.22
C GLN A 64 9.03 -5.36 1.16
N LYS A 65 9.21 -4.27 1.92
CA LYS A 65 9.71 -4.31 3.30
C LYS A 65 8.78 -5.12 4.21
N ILE A 66 7.47 -4.87 4.18
CA ILE A 66 6.49 -5.63 4.97
C ILE A 66 6.53 -7.12 4.58
N LYS A 67 6.61 -7.44 3.28
CA LYS A 67 6.73 -8.82 2.80
C LYS A 67 7.96 -9.52 3.36
N ALA A 68 9.12 -8.88 3.35
CA ALA A 68 10.35 -9.46 3.90
C ALA A 68 10.21 -9.75 5.41
N LEU A 69 9.67 -8.79 6.18
CA LEU A 69 9.44 -8.98 7.62
C LEU A 69 8.43 -10.12 7.91
N ARG A 70 7.39 -10.27 7.07
CA ARG A 70 6.45 -11.40 7.18
C ARG A 70 7.13 -12.73 6.88
N GLN A 71 8.06 -12.77 5.93
CA GLN A 71 8.85 -13.97 5.61
C GLN A 71 9.82 -14.35 6.74
N GLU A 72 10.31 -13.36 7.49
CA GLU A 72 11.09 -13.57 8.73
C GLU A 72 10.23 -14.08 9.91
N GLY A 73 8.91 -14.23 9.73
CA GLY A 73 7.99 -14.70 10.77
C GLY A 73 7.45 -13.61 11.69
N LYS A 74 7.72 -12.33 11.42
CA LYS A 74 7.25 -11.22 12.27
C LYS A 74 5.72 -11.09 12.21
N SER A 75 5.14 -10.91 13.39
CA SER A 75 3.74 -10.53 13.58
C SER A 75 3.47 -9.12 13.05
N ILE A 76 2.19 -8.79 12.86
CA ILE A 76 1.79 -7.45 12.41
C ILE A 76 2.18 -6.39 13.44
N SER A 77 2.08 -6.70 14.74
CA SER A 77 2.48 -5.78 15.81
C SER A 77 3.98 -5.47 15.79
N GLU A 78 4.83 -6.47 15.60
CA GLU A 78 6.29 -6.28 15.48
C GLU A 78 6.65 -5.49 14.22
N ILE A 79 5.93 -5.72 13.12
CA ILE A 79 6.11 -4.95 11.88
C ILE A 79 5.75 -3.49 12.11
N LYS A 80 4.61 -3.20 12.76
CA LYS A 80 4.21 -1.83 13.10
C LYS A 80 5.25 -1.14 13.99
N ALA A 81 5.77 -1.83 15.00
CA ALA A 81 6.86 -1.33 15.84
C ALA A 81 8.13 -1.03 15.03
N ALA A 82 8.52 -1.92 14.11
CA ALA A 82 9.67 -1.73 13.22
C ALA A 82 9.49 -0.59 12.21
N LEU A 83 8.24 -0.26 11.87
CA LEU A 83 7.87 0.86 11.01
C LEU A 83 7.71 2.18 11.79
N LYS A 84 7.87 2.15 13.12
CA LYS A 84 7.65 3.30 14.03
C LYS A 84 6.25 3.89 13.86
N ILE A 85 5.26 3.03 13.66
CA ILE A 85 3.85 3.42 13.63
C ILE A 85 3.35 3.31 15.06
N ASP A 86 3.15 4.45 15.71
CA ASP A 86 2.60 4.52 17.05
C ASP A 86 1.15 4.00 17.03
N PHE A 87 0.84 3.09 17.96
CA PHE A 87 -0.52 2.63 18.17
C PHE A 87 -1.29 3.78 18.83
N PHE A 88 -2.14 4.46 18.07
CA PHE A 88 -3.11 5.41 18.61
C PHE A 88 -4.30 4.67 19.26
#